data_AF-A0A136M183-F1
#
_entry.id   AF-A0A136M183-F1
#
_cell.length_a   1.000
_cell.length_b   1.000
_cell.length_c   1.000
_cell.angle_alpha   90.00
_cell.angle_beta   90.00
_cell.angle_gamma   90.00
#
_symmetry.space_group_name_H-M   'P 1'
#
loop_
_entity.id
_entity.type
_entity.pdbx_description
1 polymer ?
#
loop_
_entity_poly.entity_id
_entity_poly.type
_entity_poly.pdbx_seq_one_letter_code
_entity_poly.pdbx_strand_id
1 'polypeptide(L)'
;MIHLIGKANGLSKDEVETMMKTPQPIGDLSAFSEDQKFENLYHLIQLMKSDGQVFKSEIHFCEQIAEKLGYKKAVVGELSSRIYSDPTITADRKLLFERAHKFLK
;
A
#
# COMPACT_ATOMS: atom_id res chain seq x y z
N MET A 1 -15.11 -3.76 9.52
CA MET A 1 -14.20 -4.47 8.60
C MET A 1 -12.79 -4.63 9.18
N ILE A 2 -12.18 -3.56 9.72
CA ILE A 2 -10.84 -3.60 10.35
C ILE A 2 -10.68 -4.69 11.43
N HIS A 3 -11.67 -4.90 12.32
CA HIS A 3 -11.60 -5.97 13.32
C HIS A 3 -11.59 -7.39 12.74
N LEU A 4 -12.18 -7.58 11.56
CA LEU A 4 -12.21 -8.89 10.88
C LEU A 4 -10.84 -9.22 10.29
N ILE A 5 -10.19 -8.20 9.69
CA ILE A 5 -8.82 -8.29 9.17
C ILE A 5 -7.82 -8.47 10.30
N GLY A 6 -7.99 -7.74 11.42
CA GLY A 6 -7.17 -7.92 12.62
C GLY A 6 -7.29 -9.33 13.19
N LYS A 7 -8.51 -9.85 13.35
CA LYS A 7 -8.73 -11.23 13.81
C LYS A 7 -8.14 -12.28 12.86
N ALA A 8 -8.21 -12.06 11.55
CA ALA A 8 -7.60 -12.93 10.55
C ALA A 8 -6.07 -12.93 10.62
N ASN A 9 -5.45 -11.85 11.11
CA ASN A 9 -4.01 -11.73 11.37
C ASN A 9 -3.63 -12.10 12.81
N GLY A 10 -4.54 -12.71 13.59
CA GLY A 10 -4.28 -13.12 14.97
C GLY A 10 -4.33 -11.99 16.01
N LEU A 11 -4.78 -10.80 15.63
CA LEU A 11 -4.91 -9.65 16.52
C LEU A 11 -6.26 -9.67 17.24
N SER A 12 -6.22 -9.48 18.55
CA SER A 12 -7.40 -9.35 19.40
C SER A 12 -8.13 -8.03 19.15
N LYS A 13 -9.43 -7.99 19.45
CA LYS A 13 -10.25 -6.78 19.29
C LYS A 13 -9.66 -5.57 20.04
N ASP A 14 -9.17 -5.81 21.26
CA ASP A 14 -8.53 -4.79 22.11
C ASP A 14 -7.23 -4.25 21.52
N GLU A 15 -6.41 -5.12 20.92
CA GLU A 15 -5.18 -4.73 20.23
C GLU A 15 -5.51 -3.81 19.05
N VAL A 16 -6.50 -4.20 18.23
CA VAL A 16 -6.97 -3.38 17.12
C VAL A 16 -7.51 -2.03 17.60
N GLU A 17 -8.26 -2.01 18.70
CA GLU A 17 -8.79 -0.77 19.27
C GLU A 17 -7.69 0.15 19.83
N THR A 18 -6.68 -0.43 20.46
CA THR A 18 -5.52 0.29 21.01
C THR A 18 -4.66 0.88 19.89
N MET A 19 -4.47 0.12 18.80
CA MET A 19 -3.78 0.60 17.59
C MET A 19 -4.57 1.70 16.87
N MET A 20 -5.91 1.64 16.88
CA MET A 20 -6.75 2.72 16.35
C MET A 20 -6.71 3.98 17.23
N LYS A 21 -6.65 3.83 18.56
CA LYS A 21 -6.56 4.95 19.52
C LYS A 21 -5.17 5.59 19.53
N THR A 22 -4.14 4.83 19.17
CA THR A 22 -2.74 5.28 19.18
C THR A 22 -2.13 5.04 17.81
N PRO A 23 -2.48 5.86 16.80
CA PRO A 23 -1.86 5.77 15.50
C PRO A 23 -0.37 6.10 15.67
N GLN A 24 0.47 5.06 15.69
CA GLN A 24 1.89 5.27 15.69
C GLN A 24 2.26 5.92 14.36
N PRO A 25 3.13 6.92 14.35
CA PRO A 25 3.66 7.42 13.10
C PRO A 25 4.25 6.23 12.36
N ILE A 26 3.84 6.09 11.09
CA ILE A 26 4.54 5.22 10.15
C ILE A 26 6.02 5.60 10.30
N GLY A 27 6.81 4.66 10.85
CA GLY A 27 8.20 4.89 11.21
C GLY A 27 9.07 5.14 9.98
N ASP A 28 10.34 4.78 10.06
CA ASP A 28 11.25 4.97 8.96
C ASP A 28 10.94 3.97 7.81
N LEU A 29 10.10 4.40 6.87
CA LEU A 29 9.72 3.64 5.67
C LEU A 29 10.93 3.25 4.81
N SER A 30 12.06 3.96 4.95
CA SER A 30 13.30 3.67 4.24
C SER A 30 13.95 2.38 4.72
N ALA A 31 13.73 1.97 5.97
CA ALA A 31 14.29 0.77 6.59
C ALA A 31 13.63 -0.54 6.14
N PHE A 32 12.53 -0.47 5.39
CA PHE A 32 11.87 -1.66 4.87
C PHE A 32 12.65 -2.34 3.74
N SER A 33 12.56 -3.67 3.65
CA SER A 33 13.06 -4.43 2.50
C SER A 33 12.24 -4.09 1.25
N GLU A 34 12.81 -4.30 0.07
CA GLU A 34 12.16 -3.98 -1.22
C GLU A 34 10.77 -4.64 -1.33
N ASP A 35 10.66 -5.89 -0.88
CA ASP A 35 9.40 -6.64 -0.75
C ASP A 35 8.37 -5.92 0.13
N GLN A 36 8.79 -5.49 1.33
CA GLN A 36 7.94 -4.75 2.26
C GLN A 36 7.52 -3.40 1.68
N LYS A 37 8.43 -2.71 1.00
CA LYS A 37 8.15 -1.42 0.38
C LYS A 37 7.12 -1.57 -0.75
N PHE A 38 7.26 -2.60 -1.56
CA PHE A 38 6.30 -2.92 -2.60
C PHE A 38 4.93 -3.31 -2.02
N GLU A 39 4.89 -4.23 -1.05
CA GLU A 39 3.64 -4.67 -0.43
C GLU A 39 2.90 -3.49 0.22
N ASN A 40 3.61 -2.58 0.91
CA ASN A 40 2.99 -1.37 1.46
C ASN A 40 2.38 -0.50 0.36
N LEU A 41 3.12 -0.22 -0.71
CA LEU A 41 2.65 0.60 -1.81
C LEU A 41 1.48 -0.06 -2.56
N TYR A 42 1.55 -1.37 -2.77
CA TYR A 42 0.50 -2.18 -3.39
C TYR A 42 -0.79 -2.12 -2.59
N HIS A 43 -0.73 -2.36 -1.27
CA HIS A 43 -1.91 -2.28 -0.40
C HIS A 43 -2.49 -0.87 -0.36
N LEU A 44 -1.65 0.16 -0.39
CA LEU A 44 -2.10 1.56 -0.39
C LEU A 44 -2.85 1.91 -1.68
N ILE A 45 -2.33 1.50 -2.84
CA ILE A 45 -3.01 1.67 -4.14
C ILE A 45 -4.28 0.81 -4.23
N GLN A 46 -4.25 -0.41 -3.67
CA GLN A 46 -5.42 -1.28 -3.63
C GLN A 46 -6.54 -0.68 -2.79
N LEU A 47 -6.23 -0.12 -1.61
CA LEU A 47 -7.21 0.57 -0.76
C LEU A 47 -7.83 1.77 -1.48
N MET A 48 -7.00 2.62 -2.10
CA MET A 48 -7.44 3.75 -2.94
C MET A 48 -8.37 3.30 -4.08
N LYS A 49 -8.08 2.16 -4.71
CA LYS A 49 -8.88 1.59 -5.80
C LYS A 49 -10.18 0.95 -5.33
N SER A 50 -10.18 0.34 -4.15
CA SER A 50 -11.36 -0.29 -3.54
C SER A 50 -12.39 0.73 -3.04
N ASP A 51 -11.99 1.97 -2.73
CA ASP A 51 -12.91 3.05 -2.36
C ASP A 51 -13.76 3.56 -3.55
N GLY A 52 -13.51 3.06 -4.77
CA GLY A 52 -14.33 3.27 -5.96
C GLY A 52 -14.14 4.63 -6.65
N GLN A 53 -13.52 5.61 -5.99
CA GLN A 53 -13.17 6.92 -6.56
C GLN A 53 -11.70 7.23 -6.28
N VAL A 54 -10.84 7.03 -7.28
CA VAL A 54 -9.43 7.41 -7.18
C VAL A 54 -9.30 8.92 -7.36
N PHE A 55 -9.01 9.66 -6.29
CA PHE A 55 -8.79 11.10 -6.38
C PHE A 55 -7.35 11.43 -6.76
N LYS A 56 -7.16 12.54 -7.49
CA LYS A 56 -5.80 13.08 -7.79
C LYS A 56 -4.99 13.31 -6.52
N SER A 57 -5.65 13.71 -5.43
CA SER A 57 -5.04 13.90 -4.11
C SER A 57 -4.50 12.59 -3.52
N GLU A 58 -5.18 11.47 -3.74
CA GLU A 58 -4.71 10.15 -3.27
C GLU A 58 -3.55 9.62 -4.09
N ILE A 59 -3.56 9.85 -5.42
CA ILE A 59 -2.39 9.54 -6.26
C ILE A 59 -1.18 10.35 -5.77
N HIS A 60 -1.36 11.65 -5.52
CA HIS A 60 -0.29 12.48 -4.99
C HIS A 60 0.23 11.99 -3.63
N PHE A 61 -0.67 11.55 -2.75
CA PHE A 61 -0.30 10.95 -1.48
C PHE A 61 0.49 9.65 -1.67
N CYS A 62 0.03 8.75 -2.54
CA CYS A 62 0.76 7.53 -2.90
C CYS A 62 2.16 7.86 -3.44
N GLU A 63 2.29 8.89 -4.29
CA GLU A 63 3.57 9.33 -4.84
C GLU A 63 4.54 9.81 -3.75
N GLN A 64 4.03 10.56 -2.76
CA GLN A 64 4.83 10.99 -1.61
C GLN A 64 5.29 9.81 -0.76
N ILE A 65 4.41 8.82 -0.54
CA ILE A 65 4.77 7.59 0.18
C ILE A 65 5.79 6.76 -0.63
N ALA A 66 5.60 6.64 -1.94
CA ALA A 66 6.55 5.97 -2.83
C ALA A 66 7.95 6.62 -2.74
N GLU A 67 8.02 7.96 -2.72
CA GLU A 67 9.30 8.65 -2.51
C GLU A 67 9.92 8.36 -1.14
N LYS A 68 9.12 8.33 -0.07
CA LYS A 68 9.60 7.98 1.28
C LYS A 68 10.09 6.53 1.37
N LEU A 69 9.52 5.63 0.56
CA LEU A 69 9.95 4.24 0.44
C LEU A 69 11.24 4.11 -0.41
N GLY A 70 11.66 5.16 -1.12
CA GLY A 70 12.83 5.13 -2.01
C GLY A 70 12.50 4.78 -3.46
N TYR A 71 11.23 4.82 -3.85
CA TYR A 71 10.81 4.69 -5.25
C TYR A 71 10.69 6.07 -5.94
N LYS A 72 10.68 6.05 -7.26
CA LYS A 72 10.32 7.21 -8.09
C LYS A 72 8.80 7.37 -8.12
N LYS A 73 8.29 8.61 -8.07
CA LYS A 73 6.84 8.93 -8.18
C LYS A 73 6.11 8.20 -9.31
N ALA A 74 6.80 8.03 -10.44
CA ALA A 74 6.30 7.30 -11.61
C ALA A 74 5.83 5.87 -11.32
N VAL A 75 6.34 5.22 -10.26
CA VAL A 75 5.91 3.87 -9.86
C VAL A 75 4.41 3.82 -9.54
N VAL A 76 3.86 4.89 -8.96
CA VAL A 76 2.46 4.95 -8.56
C VAL A 76 1.57 5.02 -9.78
N GLY A 77 1.95 5.77 -10.81
CA GLY A 77 1.23 5.79 -12.08
C GLY A 77 1.25 4.41 -12.76
N GLU A 78 2.41 3.76 -12.81
CA GLU A 78 2.57 2.43 -13.41
C GLU A 78 1.74 1.37 -12.66
N LEU A 79 1.81 1.35 -11.33
CA LEU A 79 1.07 0.41 -10.50
C LEU A 79 -0.44 0.71 -10.51
N SER A 80 -0.86 1.97 -10.34
CA SER A 80 -2.29 2.34 -10.34
C SER A 80 -2.95 2.13 -11.69
N SER A 81 -2.23 2.18 -12.81
CA SER A 81 -2.79 1.82 -14.13
C SER A 81 -3.07 0.33 -14.27
N ARG A 82 -2.44 -0.54 -13.45
CA ARG A 82 -2.51 -2.00 -13.56
C ARG A 82 -3.23 -2.66 -12.39
N ILE A 83 -3.25 -2.03 -11.22
CA ILE A 83 -4.02 -2.47 -10.06
C ILE A 83 -5.48 -2.14 -10.33
N TYR A 84 -6.32 -3.16 -10.35
CA TYR A 84 -7.75 -3.03 -10.54
C TYR A 84 -8.45 -2.85 -9.19
N SER A 85 -9.64 -2.25 -9.20
CA SER A 85 -10.49 -2.11 -8.02
C SER A 85 -11.02 -3.44 -7.50
N ASP A 86 -11.05 -4.45 -8.37
CA ASP A 86 -11.54 -5.78 -8.03
C ASP A 86 -10.42 -6.62 -7.40
N PRO A 87 -10.56 -7.04 -6.13
CA PRO A 87 -9.57 -7.87 -5.44
C PRO A 87 -9.44 -9.28 -6.04
N THR A 88 -10.38 -9.70 -6.90
CA THR A 88 -10.30 -10.97 -7.66
C THR A 88 -9.50 -10.85 -8.94
N ILE A 89 -9.34 -9.62 -9.47
CA ILE A 89 -8.43 -9.34 -10.57
C ILE A 89 -7.04 -9.12 -9.95
N THR A 90 -6.42 -10.23 -9.57
CA THR A 90 -5.02 -10.26 -9.16
C THR A 90 -4.16 -9.98 -10.39
N ALA A 91 -3.91 -8.69 -10.66
CA ALA A 91 -2.78 -8.31 -11.50
C ALA A 91 -1.54 -9.02 -10.92
N ASP A 92 -0.80 -9.76 -11.76
CA ASP A 92 0.35 -10.56 -11.35
C ASP A 92 1.24 -9.79 -10.37
N ARG A 93 1.12 -10.10 -9.07
CA ARG A 93 1.87 -9.41 -8.00
C ARG A 93 3.36 -9.44 -8.29
N LYS A 94 3.84 -10.57 -8.83
CA LYS A 94 5.23 -10.77 -9.24
C LYS A 94 5.65 -9.81 -10.36
N LEU A 95 4.78 -9.60 -11.35
CA LEU A 95 5.02 -8.69 -12.47
C LEU A 95 4.96 -7.21 -12.05
N LEU A 96 4.09 -6.88 -11.09
CA LEU A 96 4.03 -5.56 -10.48
C LEU A 96 5.27 -5.30 -9.60
N PHE A 97 5.71 -6.29 -8.85
CA PHE A 97 6.92 -6.23 -8.03
C PHE A 97 8.16 -5.98 -8.89
N GLU A 98 8.37 -6.78 -9.94
CA GLU A 98 9.50 -6.57 -10.86
C GLU A 98 9.48 -5.20 -11.53
N ARG A 99 8.29 -4.66 -11.82
CA ARG A 99 8.18 -3.29 -12.34
C ARG A 99 8.52 -2.26 -11.28
N ALA A 100 7.94 -2.37 -10.08
CA ALA A 100 8.23 -1.45 -8.99
C ALA A 100 9.73 -1.40 -8.69
N HIS A 101 10.40 -2.55 -8.74
CA HIS A 101 11.84 -2.65 -8.59
C HIS A 101 12.62 -1.83 -9.63
N LYS A 102 12.12 -1.69 -10.87
CA LYS A 102 12.73 -0.81 -11.89
C LYS A 102 12.62 0.68 -11.56
N PHE A 103 11.72 1.04 -10.65
CA PHE A 103 11.52 2.41 -10.18
C PHE A 103 12.19 2.69 -8.82
N LEU A 104 12.93 1.74 -8.24
CA LEU A 104 13.81 2.01 -7.11
C LEU A 104 14.87 3.05 -7.52
N LYS A 105 15.17 3.98 -6.61
CA LYS A 105 16.24 4.97 -6.79
C LYS A 105 17.60 4.40 -6.43
#